data_AF-A0A820DS01-F1
#
_entry.id   AF-A0A820DS01-F1
#
_cell.length_a   1.000
_cell.length_b   1.000
_cell.length_c   1.000
_cell.angle_alpha   90.00
_cell.angle_beta   90.00
_cell.angle_gamma   90.00
#
_symmetry.space_group_name_H-M   'P 1'
#
loop_
_entity.id
_entity.type
_entity.pdbx_description
1 polymer ?
#
loop_
_entity_poly.entity_id
_entity_poly.type
_entity_poly.pdbx_seq_one_letter_code
_entity_poly.pdbx_strand_id
1 'polypeptide(L)'
;VVENLKREYRTKIGRPSPPQNLTVEKNLTSVLFTWSPPLKPAGPDYYYQLTVYPKLLNANLSRTVLSYEMTIGYQPGIHLVYIEACNEISSNETLCSRFTRASFTIETTTTTSQSTTTRSRSTALSYSLFVFLFSLSYLYTSK
;
A
#
# COMPACT_ATOMS: atom_id res chain seq x y z
N VAL A 1 24.26 5.07 -58.82
CA VAL A 1 24.12 4.69 -57.39
C VAL A 1 22.63 4.71 -57.09
N VAL A 2 22.00 3.55 -56.92
CA VAL A 2 20.58 3.49 -56.56
C VAL A 2 20.53 3.48 -55.03
N GLU A 3 20.14 4.61 -54.42
CA GLU A 3 19.91 4.65 -52.98
C GLU A 3 18.66 3.84 -52.63
N ASN A 4 18.87 2.68 -52.00
CA ASN A 4 17.82 1.89 -51.40
C ASN A 4 17.30 2.61 -50.15
N LEU A 5 16.26 3.44 -50.31
CA LEU A 5 15.51 4.02 -49.20
C LEU A 5 14.75 2.89 -48.47
N LYS A 6 15.32 2.43 -47.35
CA LYS A 6 14.65 1.52 -46.41
C LYS A 6 13.50 2.27 -45.76
N ARG A 7 12.26 1.98 -46.20
CA ARG A 7 11.05 2.62 -45.68
C ARG A 7 10.70 2.03 -44.32
N GLU A 8 10.97 2.75 -43.24
CA GLU A 8 10.50 2.39 -41.90
C GLU A 8 9.01 2.70 -41.78
N TYR A 9 8.18 1.67 -41.65
CA TYR A 9 6.78 1.82 -41.32
C TYR A 9 6.62 1.80 -39.79
N ARG A 10 6.31 2.95 -39.19
CA ARG A 10 5.89 3.02 -37.78
C ARG A 10 4.36 2.95 -37.71
N THR A 11 3.83 2.04 -36.90
CA THR A 11 2.40 2.02 -36.55
C THR A 11 2.07 3.22 -35.67
N LYS A 12 0.85 3.76 -35.81
CA LYS A 12 0.36 4.88 -34.97
C LYS A 12 0.48 4.52 -33.49
N ILE A 13 1.04 5.43 -32.67
CA ILE A 13 1.05 5.32 -31.21
C ILE A 13 -0.40 5.21 -30.73
N GLY A 14 -0.68 4.19 -29.92
CA GLY A 14 -2.02 3.87 -29.45
C GLY A 14 -2.15 4.02 -27.94
N ARG A 15 -3.30 3.58 -27.40
CA ARG A 15 -3.53 3.52 -25.96
C ARG A 15 -2.84 2.26 -25.38
N PRO A 16 -1.99 2.38 -24.34
CA PRO A 16 -1.42 1.21 -23.67
C PRO A 16 -2.50 0.33 -23.00
N SER A 17 -2.18 -0.95 -22.78
CA SER A 17 -2.93 -1.72 -21.80
C SER A 17 -2.59 -1.25 -20.37
N PRO A 18 -3.44 -1.52 -19.36
CA PRO A 18 -3.12 -1.21 -17.97
C PRO A 18 -1.83 -1.93 -17.50
N PRO A 19 -1.10 -1.38 -16.52
CA PRO A 19 -0.06 -2.11 -15.80
C PRO A 19 -0.65 -3.37 -15.15
N GLN A 20 0.14 -4.43 -15.03
CA GLN A 20 -0.34 -5.72 -14.52
C GLN A 20 0.16 -5.94 -13.08
N ASN A 21 -0.48 -6.84 -12.34
CA ASN A 21 0.02 -7.34 -11.06
C ASN A 21 0.42 -6.23 -10.06
N LEU A 22 -0.39 -5.18 -9.90
CA LEU A 22 -0.15 -4.18 -8.87
C LEU A 22 -0.25 -4.85 -7.48
N THR A 23 0.83 -4.81 -6.71
CA THR A 23 0.87 -5.28 -5.32
C THR A 23 1.27 -4.17 -4.38
N VAL A 24 0.92 -4.34 -3.11
CA VAL A 24 1.19 -3.38 -2.05
C VAL A 24 1.77 -4.14 -0.86
N GLU A 25 2.99 -3.81 -0.48
CA GLU A 25 3.68 -4.38 0.67
C GLU A 25 3.93 -3.29 1.70
N LYS A 26 3.48 -3.51 2.94
CA LYS A 26 3.61 -2.55 4.03
C LYS A 26 4.74 -2.97 4.97
N ASN A 27 5.66 -2.05 5.22
CA ASN A 27 6.68 -2.12 6.25
C ASN A 27 6.30 -1.26 7.46
N LEU A 28 7.19 -1.20 8.46
CA LEU A 28 6.98 -0.39 9.66
C LEU A 28 6.86 1.11 9.36
N THR A 29 7.65 1.59 8.40
CA THR A 29 7.78 3.02 8.08
C THR A 29 7.56 3.35 6.61
N SER A 30 7.30 2.35 5.76
CA SER A 30 7.12 2.54 4.33
C SER A 30 6.08 1.59 3.72
N VAL A 31 5.57 1.96 2.55
CA VAL A 31 4.72 1.12 1.71
C VAL A 31 5.38 1.02 0.34
N LEU A 32 5.61 -0.20 -0.11
CA LEU A 32 6.18 -0.52 -1.40
C LEU A 32 5.05 -0.92 -2.36
N PHE A 33 4.93 -0.17 -3.46
CA PHE A 33 4.08 -0.53 -4.59
C PHE A 33 4.94 -1.21 -5.64
N THR A 34 4.52 -2.35 -6.17
CA THR A 34 5.19 -2.98 -7.32
C THR A 34 4.17 -3.34 -8.39
N TRP A 35 4.58 -3.30 -9.66
CA TRP A 35 3.73 -3.65 -10.79
C TRP A 35 4.55 -4.23 -11.94
N SER A 36 3.86 -4.92 -12.84
CA SER A 36 4.40 -5.42 -14.09
C SER A 36 4.03 -4.49 -15.26
N PRO A 37 4.86 -4.44 -16.32
CA PRO A 37 4.57 -3.64 -17.52
C PRO A 37 3.22 -3.98 -18.18
N PRO A 38 2.64 -3.02 -18.94
CA PRO A 38 1.56 -3.27 -19.88
C PRO A 38 1.86 -4.43 -20.85
N LEU A 39 0.90 -5.35 -21.03
CA LEU A 39 0.96 -6.41 -22.03
C LEU A 39 1.08 -5.88 -23.47
N LYS A 40 0.46 -4.73 -23.75
CA LYS A 40 0.53 -4.03 -25.03
C LYS A 40 1.12 -2.64 -24.81
N PRO A 41 2.45 -2.47 -24.94
CA PRO A 41 3.05 -1.14 -24.95
C PRO A 41 2.71 -0.48 -26.28
N ALA A 42 1.73 0.43 -26.28
CA ALA A 42 1.25 1.03 -27.52
C ALA A 42 2.14 2.20 -28.00
N GLY A 43 3.46 2.11 -27.79
CA GLY A 43 4.44 3.14 -28.10
C GLY A 43 5.81 2.83 -27.49
N PRO A 44 6.92 3.36 -28.06
CA PRO A 44 8.27 3.13 -27.55
C PRO A 44 8.56 3.85 -26.22
N ASP A 45 7.91 4.97 -25.90
CA ASP A 45 8.24 5.80 -24.73
C ASP A 45 6.99 6.19 -23.92
N TYR A 46 6.29 5.20 -23.37
CA TYR A 46 5.24 5.46 -22.38
C TYR A 46 5.83 5.77 -21.00
N TYR A 47 5.00 6.33 -20.11
CA TYR A 47 5.32 6.54 -18.70
C TYR A 47 4.15 6.07 -17.83
N TYR A 48 4.38 5.92 -16.53
CA TYR A 48 3.33 5.58 -15.56
C TYR A 48 2.87 6.83 -14.81
N GLN A 49 1.57 6.92 -14.53
CA GLN A 49 1.03 7.84 -13.54
C GLN A 49 0.58 7.03 -12.33
N LEU A 50 1.21 7.26 -11.17
CA LEU A 50 0.89 6.64 -9.89
C LEU A 50 0.20 7.65 -8.98
N THR A 51 -1.03 7.35 -8.56
CA THR A 51 -1.81 8.22 -7.68
C THR A 51 -2.28 7.47 -6.44
N VAL A 52 -2.13 8.08 -5.27
CA VAL A 52 -2.62 7.55 -3.99
C VAL A 52 -3.64 8.51 -3.37
N TYR A 53 -4.84 8.01 -3.06
CA TYR A 53 -5.92 8.79 -2.45
C TYR A 53 -6.11 8.54 -0.95
N PRO A 54 -6.57 9.54 -0.17
CA PRO A 54 -6.93 10.90 -0.58
C PRO A 54 -5.69 11.80 -0.75
N LYS A 55 -5.32 12.06 -2.01
CA LYS A 55 -4.19 12.87 -2.53
C LYS A 55 -2.90 12.85 -1.69
N LEU A 56 -2.38 11.66 -1.39
CA LEU A 56 -1.08 11.51 -0.74
C LEU A 56 0.09 11.62 -1.72
N LEU A 57 -0.14 11.17 -2.96
CA LEU A 57 0.88 11.07 -4.00
C LEU A 57 0.23 11.22 -5.39
N ASN A 58 0.91 11.94 -6.28
CA ASN A 58 0.70 11.91 -7.73
C ASN A 58 2.09 12.02 -8.39
N ALA A 59 2.54 10.94 -9.03
CA ALA A 59 3.89 10.84 -9.58
C ALA A 59 3.87 10.31 -11.03
N ASN A 60 4.66 10.97 -11.89
CA ASN A 60 4.96 10.49 -13.23
C ASN A 60 6.29 9.73 -13.19
N LEU A 61 6.27 8.46 -13.58
CA LEU A 61 7.42 7.55 -13.49
C LEU A 61 7.80 7.04 -14.89
N SER A 62 9.10 6.92 -15.16
CA SER A 62 9.58 6.32 -16.40
C SER A 62 9.09 4.87 -16.56
N ARG A 63 8.94 4.39 -17.81
CA ARG A 63 8.53 3.00 -18.11
C ARG A 63 9.41 1.91 -17.49
N THR A 64 10.65 2.23 -17.15
CA THR A 64 11.60 1.29 -16.51
C THR A 64 11.37 1.14 -15.01
N VAL A 65 10.63 2.07 -14.39
CA VAL A 65 10.29 2.02 -12.97
C VAL A 65 9.12 1.07 -12.78
N LEU A 66 9.34 0.00 -12.02
CA LEU A 66 8.35 -1.04 -11.72
C LEU A 66 8.00 -1.12 -10.23
N SER A 67 8.56 -0.21 -9.43
CA SER A 67 8.29 -0.12 -8.01
C SER A 67 8.39 1.33 -7.52
N TYR A 68 7.60 1.66 -6.51
CA TYR A 68 7.67 2.96 -5.84
C TYR A 68 7.50 2.76 -4.33
N GLU A 69 8.44 3.30 -3.56
CA GLU A 69 8.38 3.26 -2.10
C GLU A 69 7.93 4.62 -1.56
N MET A 70 6.99 4.59 -0.61
CA MET A 70 6.39 5.75 0.01
C MET A 70 6.52 5.66 1.53
N THR A 71 6.88 6.74 2.21
CA THR A 71 6.99 6.75 3.69
C THR A 71 5.62 6.86 4.37
N ILE A 72 5.48 6.17 5.51
CA ILE A 72 4.28 6.19 6.34
C ILE A 72 4.36 7.39 7.28
N GLY A 73 3.76 8.51 6.87
CA GLY A 73 3.59 9.73 7.68
C GLY A 73 2.25 10.43 7.45
N TYR A 74 1.30 9.75 6.79
CA TYR A 74 0.03 10.32 6.35
C TYR A 74 -1.13 9.92 7.27
N GLN A 75 -2.30 10.53 7.04
CA GLN A 75 -3.50 10.35 7.85
C GLN A 75 -3.89 8.86 7.94
N PRO A 76 -4.23 8.34 9.14
CA PRO A 76 -4.77 6.99 9.29
C PRO A 76 -6.03 6.78 8.43
N GLY A 77 -6.21 5.57 7.94
CA GLY A 77 -7.37 5.20 7.13
C GLY A 77 -7.03 4.34 5.93
N ILE A 78 -8.04 4.13 5.08
CA ILE A 78 -7.91 3.37 3.84
C ILE A 78 -7.41 4.31 2.74
N HIS A 79 -6.38 3.86 2.05
CA HIS A 79 -5.83 4.53 0.89
C HIS A 79 -6.03 3.69 -0.37
N LEU A 80 -6.39 4.38 -1.46
CA LEU A 80 -6.57 3.77 -2.77
C LEU A 80 -5.38 4.10 -3.65
N VAL A 81 -4.79 3.09 -4.26
CA VAL A 81 -3.67 3.20 -5.17
C VAL A 81 -4.19 2.97 -6.58
N TYR A 82 -3.91 3.90 -7.48
CA TYR A 82 -4.20 3.79 -8.90
C TYR A 82 -2.91 3.94 -9.69
N ILE A 83 -2.73 3.07 -10.68
CA ILE A 83 -1.66 3.19 -11.65
C ILE A 83 -2.19 3.01 -13.07
N GLU A 84 -1.73 3.85 -13.97
CA GLU A 84 -2.01 3.76 -15.40
C GLU A 84 -0.74 4.00 -16.22
N ALA A 85 -0.74 3.53 -17.47
CA ALA A 85 0.31 3.77 -18.44
C ALA A 85 -0.18 4.75 -19.50
N CYS A 86 0.61 5.78 -19.77
CA CYS A 86 0.27 6.89 -20.66
C CYS A 86 1.30 7.03 -21.78
N ASN A 87 0.81 7.24 -23.00
CA ASN A 87 1.60 7.63 -24.15
C ASN A 87 1.35 9.10 -24.47
N GLU A 88 2.42 9.85 -24.69
CA GLU A 88 2.34 11.18 -25.30
C GLU A 88 2.39 11.03 -26.82
N ILE A 89 1.30 11.40 -27.50
CA ILE A 89 1.19 11.34 -28.97
C ILE A 89 1.68 12.63 -29.59
N SER A 90 1.36 13.74 -28.93
CA SER A 90 1.79 15.09 -29.28
C SER A 90 1.78 15.93 -28.01
N SER A 91 2.30 17.16 -28.07
CA SER A 91 2.37 18.07 -26.91
C SER A 91 1.04 18.29 -26.19
N ASN A 92 -0.09 18.05 -26.86
CA ASN A 92 -1.43 18.31 -26.34
C ASN A 92 -2.30 17.05 -26.26
N GLU A 93 -1.77 15.88 -26.64
CA GLU A 93 -2.55 14.64 -26.69
C GLU A 93 -1.82 13.51 -25.97
N THR A 94 -2.41 13.06 -24.86
CA THR A 94 -1.95 11.90 -24.10
C THR A 94 -3.03 10.81 -24.13
N LEU A 95 -2.65 9.56 -24.43
CA LEU A 95 -3.51 8.39 -24.30
C LEU A 95 -3.07 7.52 -23.14
N CYS A 96 -3.90 7.50 -22.09
CA CYS A 96 -3.69 6.63 -20.94
C CYS A 96 -4.53 5.36 -20.98
N SER A 97 -4.04 4.29 -20.37
CA SER A 97 -4.74 3.03 -20.19
C SER A 97 -5.96 3.19 -19.27
N ARG A 98 -6.61 2.08 -18.90
CA ARG A 98 -7.43 2.06 -17.68
C ARG A 98 -6.52 1.97 -16.45
N PHE A 99 -7.07 2.29 -15.28
CA PHE A 99 -6.39 2.10 -14.01
C PHE A 99 -6.31 0.63 -13.62
N THR A 100 -5.15 0.25 -13.10
CA THR A 100 -5.00 -0.88 -12.20
C THR A 100 -5.04 -0.34 -10.77
N ARG A 101 -5.77 -1.00 -9.88
CA ARG A 101 -6.07 -0.48 -8.53
C ARG A 101 -5.70 -1.47 -7.43
N ALA A 102 -5.30 -0.93 -6.29
CA ALA A 102 -5.09 -1.65 -5.04
C ALA A 102 -5.46 -0.75 -3.84
N SER A 103 -5.40 -1.28 -2.62
CA SER A 103 -5.63 -0.50 -1.42
C SER A 103 -4.76 -0.95 -0.27
N PHE A 104 -4.48 -0.05 0.67
CA PHE A 104 -3.81 -0.35 1.93
C PHE A 104 -4.39 0.49 3.07
N THR A 105 -4.06 0.12 4.31
CA THR A 105 -4.54 0.82 5.50
C THR A 105 -3.37 1.29 6.36
N ILE A 106 -3.40 2.57 6.71
CA ILE A 106 -2.54 3.14 7.74
C ILE A 106 -3.30 3.09 9.06
N GLU A 107 -2.71 2.42 10.04
CA GLU A 107 -3.24 2.34 11.41
C GLU A 107 -2.68 3.51 12.21
N THR A 108 -3.49 4.04 13.13
CA THR A 108 -3.00 5.03 14.10
C THR A 108 -1.95 4.34 14.97
N THR A 109 -0.72 4.86 14.99
CA THR A 109 0.27 4.49 16.01
C THR A 109 -0.23 4.97 17.36
N THR A 110 -1.10 4.20 18.01
CA THR A 110 -1.23 4.29 19.46
C THR A 110 0.07 3.72 20.01
N THR A 111 0.92 4.59 20.55
CA THR A 111 2.07 4.18 21.36
C THR A 111 1.54 3.44 22.58
N THR A 112 1.20 2.17 22.42
CA THR A 112 0.99 1.24 23.53
C THR A 112 2.24 0.37 23.54
N SER A 113 3.11 0.66 24.50
CA SER A 113 4.17 -0.26 24.91
C SER A 113 3.52 -1.60 25.30
N GLN A 114 3.50 -2.55 24.37
CA GLN A 114 3.20 -3.94 24.68
C GLN A 114 4.40 -4.79 24.32
N SER A 115 5.20 -5.00 25.38
CA SER A 115 5.85 -6.24 25.73
C SER A 115 5.52 -7.43 24.84
N THR A 116 6.59 -7.99 24.26
CA THR A 116 6.69 -9.34 23.74
C THR A 116 5.97 -10.34 24.64
N THR A 117 4.81 -10.84 24.20
CA THR A 117 4.16 -11.98 24.84
C THR A 117 4.49 -13.23 24.02
N THR A 118 5.62 -13.85 24.36
CA THR A 118 5.93 -15.23 23.98
C THR A 118 4.94 -16.14 24.70
N ARG A 119 4.06 -16.77 23.94
CA ARG A 119 3.05 -17.71 24.41
C ARG A 119 3.74 -18.91 25.06
N SER A 120 3.80 -18.94 26.39
CA SER A 120 4.01 -20.18 27.15
C SER A 120 2.75 -20.45 27.97
N ARG A 121 2.15 -21.62 27.70
CA ARG A 121 1.10 -22.21 28.52
C ARG A 121 1.72 -22.51 29.88
N SER A 122 1.23 -21.88 30.94
CA SER A 122 1.36 -22.43 32.28
C SER A 122 0.13 -22.05 33.10
N THR A 123 -0.58 -23.08 33.54
CA THR A 123 -1.71 -23.00 34.46
C THR A 123 -1.21 -22.54 35.83
N ALA A 124 -1.71 -21.40 36.32
CA ALA A 124 -1.53 -21.01 37.72
C ALA A 124 -2.88 -20.51 38.27
N LEU A 125 -3.43 -21.31 39.17
CA LEU A 125 -4.56 -20.95 40.01
C LEU A 125 -4.11 -19.89 41.01
N SER A 126 -4.78 -18.74 41.07
CA SER A 126 -4.82 -17.93 42.28
C SER A 126 -6.20 -17.34 42.47
N TYR A 127 -6.94 -17.97 43.38
CA TYR A 127 -8.13 -17.41 44.00
C TYR A 127 -7.70 -16.23 44.88
N SER A 128 -8.29 -15.05 44.67
CA SER A 128 -8.43 -14.06 45.74
C SER A 128 -9.46 -13.01 45.34
N LEU A 129 -10.74 -13.30 45.60
CA LEU A 129 -11.80 -12.31 45.86
C LEU A 129 -13.10 -13.05 46.22
N PHE A 130 -13.20 -13.47 47.48
CA PHE A 130 -14.39 -13.96 48.18
C PHE A 130 -13.93 -13.94 49.65
N VAL A 131 -14.48 -13.24 50.65
CA VAL A 131 -15.79 -12.64 50.88
C VAL A 131 -15.58 -11.56 51.94
N PHE A 132 -15.98 -10.32 51.66
CA PHE A 132 -16.41 -9.40 52.71
C PHE A 132 -17.61 -10.03 53.43
N LEU A 133 -17.61 -9.99 54.77
CA LEU A 133 -18.67 -10.39 55.70
C LEU A 133 -18.47 -11.76 56.38
N PHE A 134 -17.77 -11.76 57.52
CA PHE A 134 -18.24 -12.45 58.73
C PHE A 134 -17.79 -11.65 59.98
N SER A 135 -18.80 -11.04 60.62
CA SER A 135 -18.99 -10.86 62.07
C SER A 135 -17.82 -10.31 62.90
N LEU A 136 -17.84 -9.06 63.40
CA LEU A 136 -18.66 -8.64 64.57
C LEU A 136 -18.84 -9.77 65.61
N SER A 137 -17.74 -10.32 66.14
CA SER A 137 -17.77 -11.28 67.27
C SER A 137 -16.48 -11.30 68.09
N TYR A 138 -15.84 -10.16 68.36
CA TYR A 138 -14.79 -10.06 69.39
C TYR A 138 -14.96 -8.85 70.31
N LEU A 139 -16.22 -8.42 70.48
CA LEU A 139 -16.66 -7.56 71.59
C LEU A 139 -17.73 -8.31 72.38
N TYR A 140 -17.42 -9.52 72.84
CA TYR A 140 -18.18 -10.17 73.91
C TYR A 140 -17.39 -11.33 74.52
N THR A 141 -17.17 -11.27 75.84
CA THR A 141 -16.56 -12.30 76.72
C THR A 141 -15.04 -12.47 76.54
N SER A 142 -14.18 -12.38 77.57
CA SER A 142 -14.29 -12.65 79.02
C SER A 142 -13.63 -11.49 79.79
N LYS A 143 -14.28 -10.84 80.75
CA LYS A 143 -14.25 -11.18 82.19
C LYS A 143 -12.86 -11.49 82.71
#